data_AF-A0A7W6VD46-F1
#
_entry.id   AF-A0A7W6VD46-F1
#
_cell.length_a   1.000
_cell.length_b   1.000
_cell.length_c   1.000
_cell.angle_alpha   90.00
_cell.angle_beta   90.00
_cell.angle_gamma   90.00
#
_symmetry.space_group_name_H-M   'P 1'
#
loop_
_entity.id
_entity.type
_entity.pdbx_description
1 polymer ?
#
loop_
_entity_poly.entity_id
_entity_poly.type
_entity_poly.pdbx_seq_one_letter_code
_entity_poly.pdbx_strand_id
1 'polypeptide(L)'
;MLNELAVGLSAWIIMDGNYGEFQKGQRAAFALEFYNETTLRISEHRGDVFMRRESGSFYQARGRVTHISEDWWAMDFGIPAFQNVPPPKDARPGTWLEGRVYIGIDPFFYFEQISHFDDAPDMIHDWIIEGIEMQTAPFVDAGENRMVRDPALSGWREIPETDAWNDDDGSAEYLLHCRRISETPRRALATDS
;
A
#
# COMPACT_ATOMS: atom_id res chain seq x y z
N MET A 1 -12.79 -8.41 11.08
CA MET A 1 -12.23 -7.85 9.84
C MET A 1 -11.06 -6.95 10.18
N LEU A 2 -10.10 -6.80 9.25
CA LEU A 2 -8.92 -5.97 9.46
C LEU A 2 -9.33 -4.50 9.28
N ASN A 3 -9.40 -3.77 10.39
CA ASN A 3 -9.84 -2.37 10.38
C ASN A 3 -8.68 -1.38 10.55
N GLU A 4 -7.49 -1.87 10.91
CA GLU A 4 -6.30 -1.07 11.15
C GLU A 4 -5.15 -1.60 10.30
N LEU A 5 -4.40 -0.69 9.68
CA LEU A 5 -3.31 -1.01 8.78
C LEU A 5 -2.22 0.06 8.88
N ALA A 6 -0.97 -0.35 8.92
CA ALA A 6 0.18 0.52 8.76
C ALA A 6 0.55 0.52 7.27
N VAL A 7 0.32 1.64 6.57
CA VAL A 7 0.45 1.77 5.12
C VAL A 7 1.70 2.59 4.81
N GLY A 8 2.54 2.07 3.92
CA GLY A 8 3.73 2.78 3.48
C GLY A 8 3.42 3.89 2.49
N LEU A 9 4.18 4.99 2.59
CA LEU A 9 4.04 6.15 1.73
C LEU A 9 5.42 6.76 1.48
N SER A 10 5.88 6.76 0.24
CA SER A 10 7.08 7.48 -0.15
C SER A 10 6.76 8.94 -0.45
N ALA A 11 7.64 9.88 -0.08
CA ALA A 11 7.43 11.32 -0.27
C ALA A 11 7.08 11.71 -1.71
N TRP A 12 7.66 11.02 -2.69
CA TRP A 12 7.41 11.29 -4.11
C TRP A 12 5.92 11.16 -4.50
N ILE A 13 5.15 10.32 -3.82
CA ILE A 13 3.72 10.14 -4.08
C ILE A 13 2.94 11.43 -3.77
N ILE A 14 3.34 12.18 -2.75
CA ILE A 14 2.77 13.50 -2.43
C ILE A 14 3.32 14.54 -3.42
N MET A 15 4.63 14.52 -3.70
CA MET A 15 5.26 15.49 -4.60
C MET A 15 4.75 15.43 -6.05
N ASP A 16 4.26 14.27 -6.49
CA ASP A 16 3.62 14.09 -7.79
C ASP A 16 2.32 14.90 -7.94
N GLY A 17 1.75 15.36 -6.82
CA GLY A 17 0.62 16.29 -6.77
C GLY A 17 -0.77 15.62 -6.74
N ASN A 18 -0.81 14.30 -6.80
CA ASN A 18 -2.03 13.49 -6.70
C ASN A 18 -2.59 13.41 -5.28
N TYR A 19 -1.71 13.56 -4.28
CA TYR A 19 -2.08 13.68 -2.88
C TYR A 19 -1.49 14.97 -2.29
N GLY A 20 -2.20 15.55 -1.32
CA GLY A 20 -1.62 16.54 -0.43
C GLY A 20 -0.83 15.87 0.70
N GLU A 21 -0.23 16.69 1.57
CA GLU A 21 0.35 16.21 2.83
C GLU A 21 -0.72 15.50 3.68
N PHE A 22 -0.27 14.48 4.43
CA PHE A 22 -1.10 13.77 5.38
C PHE A 22 -0.86 14.29 6.80
N GLN A 23 -1.94 14.43 7.57
CA GLN A 23 -1.89 14.84 8.96
C GLN A 23 -2.65 13.86 9.87
N LYS A 24 -2.20 13.73 11.11
CA LYS A 24 -2.90 12.94 12.13
C LYS A 24 -4.32 13.47 12.34
N GLY A 25 -5.29 12.57 12.36
CA GLY A 25 -6.73 12.84 12.47
C GLY A 25 -7.43 13.11 11.12
N GLN A 26 -6.69 13.20 10.01
CA GLN A 26 -7.27 13.43 8.70
C GLN A 26 -8.14 12.26 8.24
N ARG A 27 -9.25 12.61 7.55
CA ARG A 27 -9.97 11.66 6.71
C ARG A 27 -9.32 11.65 5.32
N ALA A 28 -8.94 10.49 4.84
CA ALA A 28 -8.33 10.34 3.53
C ALA A 28 -8.99 9.18 2.76
N ALA A 29 -8.93 9.23 1.44
CA ALA A 29 -9.39 8.17 0.56
C ALA A 29 -8.29 7.82 -0.43
N PHE A 30 -7.88 6.57 -0.48
CA PHE A 30 -6.87 6.09 -1.41
C PHE A 30 -7.02 4.58 -1.66
N ALA A 31 -6.57 4.14 -2.83
CA ALA A 31 -6.41 2.72 -3.12
C ALA A 31 -5.10 2.20 -2.50
N LEU A 32 -5.06 0.89 -2.26
CA LEU A 32 -3.86 0.21 -1.78
C LEU A 32 -3.19 -0.55 -2.90
N GLU A 33 -1.89 -0.36 -3.03
CA GLU A 33 -1.04 -1.25 -3.79
C GLU A 33 -0.34 -2.26 -2.86
N PHE A 34 0.11 -3.38 -3.40
CA PHE A 34 0.97 -4.29 -2.67
C PHE A 34 2.21 -4.67 -3.48
N TYR A 35 3.33 -4.92 -2.83
CA TYR A 35 4.53 -5.47 -3.47
C TYR A 35 5.01 -6.70 -2.73
N ASN A 36 5.52 -7.70 -3.43
CA ASN A 36 6.07 -8.89 -2.81
C ASN A 36 7.57 -8.96 -3.09
N GLU A 37 8.39 -8.96 -2.02
CA GLU A 37 9.85 -9.14 -2.18
C GLU A 37 10.22 -10.53 -2.69
N THR A 38 9.38 -11.52 -2.36
CA THR A 38 9.51 -12.90 -2.83
C THR A 38 8.21 -13.32 -3.49
N THR A 39 8.29 -14.21 -4.49
CA THR A 39 7.10 -14.70 -5.19
C THR A 39 6.09 -15.29 -4.20
N LEU A 40 4.85 -14.80 -4.26
CA LEU A 40 3.76 -15.38 -3.47
C LEU A 40 3.50 -16.81 -3.92
N ARG A 41 3.31 -17.71 -2.95
CA ARG A 41 3.10 -19.13 -3.19
C ARG A 41 1.62 -19.43 -3.19
N ILE A 42 1.21 -20.43 -3.98
CA ILE A 42 -0.15 -20.98 -3.89
C ILE A 42 -0.33 -21.55 -2.47
N SER A 43 -1.37 -21.08 -1.78
CA SER A 43 -1.70 -21.57 -0.45
C SER A 43 -2.53 -22.85 -0.56
N GLU A 44 -2.13 -23.87 0.19
CA GLU A 44 -2.94 -25.09 0.38
C GLU A 44 -4.17 -24.82 1.26
N HIS A 45 -4.09 -23.81 2.12
CA HIS A 45 -5.15 -23.39 3.02
C HIS A 45 -6.07 -22.39 2.32
N ARG A 46 -7.30 -22.82 2.04
CA ARG A 46 -8.35 -21.99 1.44
C ARG A 46 -9.35 -21.58 2.51
N GLY A 47 -9.91 -20.39 2.37
CA GLY A 47 -11.11 -19.97 3.12
C GLY A 47 -10.90 -18.88 4.15
N ASP A 48 -9.66 -18.66 4.62
CA ASP A 48 -9.36 -17.64 5.62
C ASP A 48 -8.31 -16.66 5.11
N VAL A 49 -8.70 -15.38 5.02
CA VAL A 49 -7.78 -14.27 4.81
C VAL A 49 -6.92 -14.07 6.06
N PHE A 50 -5.66 -13.70 5.87
CA PHE A 50 -4.72 -13.50 6.95
C PHE A 50 -3.82 -12.33 6.63
N MET A 51 -3.62 -11.42 7.59
CA MET A 51 -2.58 -10.42 7.56
C MET A 51 -2.02 -10.26 8.97
N ARG A 52 -0.70 -10.40 9.10
CA ARG A 52 0.03 -10.13 10.32
C ARG A 52 1.20 -9.22 10.00
N ARG A 53 1.20 -8.03 10.58
CA ARG A 53 2.30 -7.06 10.44
C ARG A 53 3.58 -7.68 10.99
N GLU A 54 4.66 -7.56 10.24
CA GLU A 54 6.01 -7.95 10.67
C GLU A 54 6.82 -6.72 11.08
N SER A 55 6.95 -5.75 10.17
CA SER A 55 7.71 -4.51 10.40
C SER A 55 7.31 -3.46 9.38
N GLY A 56 7.35 -2.16 9.74
CA GLY A 56 7.00 -1.08 8.82
C GLY A 56 5.61 -1.31 8.21
N SER A 57 5.53 -1.36 6.88
CA SER A 57 4.32 -1.74 6.13
C SER A 57 4.40 -3.15 5.49
N PHE A 58 5.27 -4.01 6.02
CA PHE A 58 5.36 -5.40 5.59
C PHE A 58 4.51 -6.32 6.46
N TYR A 59 3.84 -7.24 5.78
CA TYR A 59 2.91 -8.19 6.34
C TYR A 59 3.22 -9.59 5.83
N GLN A 60 3.17 -10.58 6.71
CA GLN A 60 2.88 -11.93 6.27
C GLN A 60 1.38 -11.98 5.97
N ALA A 61 1.02 -12.29 4.73
CA ALA A 61 -0.36 -12.25 4.27
C ALA A 61 -0.76 -13.52 3.52
N ARG A 62 -2.06 -13.79 3.54
CA ARG A 62 -2.76 -14.77 2.71
C ARG A 62 -4.05 -14.13 2.22
N GLY A 63 -4.28 -14.20 0.92
CA GLY A 63 -5.44 -13.61 0.29
C GLY A 63 -5.87 -14.38 -0.94
N ARG A 64 -7.03 -13.99 -1.46
CA ARG A 64 -7.61 -14.56 -2.67
C ARG A 64 -7.39 -13.59 -3.83
N VAL A 65 -6.91 -14.10 -4.96
CA VAL A 65 -6.89 -13.34 -6.22
C VAL A 65 -8.34 -13.04 -6.62
N THR A 66 -8.68 -11.77 -6.75
CA THR A 66 -10.03 -11.31 -7.08
C THR A 66 -10.17 -10.88 -8.52
N HIS A 67 -9.08 -10.40 -9.13
CA HIS A 67 -9.08 -9.91 -10.51
C HIS A 67 -7.72 -10.17 -11.17
N ILE A 68 -7.74 -10.40 -12.48
CA ILE A 68 -6.54 -10.48 -13.33
C ILE A 68 -6.83 -9.80 -14.67
N SER A 69 -5.90 -8.96 -15.11
CA SER A 69 -5.78 -8.42 -16.46
C SER A 69 -4.37 -8.71 -17.01
N GLU A 70 -4.05 -8.17 -18.19
CA GLU A 70 -2.73 -8.31 -18.84
C GLU A 70 -1.63 -7.62 -18.01
N ASP A 71 -1.89 -6.40 -17.56
CA ASP A 71 -0.88 -5.52 -16.96
C ASP A 71 -1.09 -5.26 -15.46
N TRP A 72 -2.17 -5.77 -14.87
CA TRP A 72 -2.46 -5.59 -13.45
C TRP A 72 -3.31 -6.72 -12.89
N TRP A 73 -3.30 -6.84 -11.58
CA TRP A 73 -4.08 -7.86 -10.87
C TRP A 73 -4.39 -7.44 -9.44
N ALA A 74 -5.36 -8.09 -8.83
CA ALA A 74 -5.84 -7.76 -7.50
C ALA A 74 -5.95 -8.96 -6.58
N MET A 75 -5.75 -8.69 -5.29
CA MET A 75 -5.95 -9.63 -4.21
C MET A 75 -6.81 -9.03 -3.12
N ASP A 76 -7.57 -9.89 -2.45
CA ASP A 76 -8.28 -9.57 -1.22
C ASP A 76 -7.63 -10.31 -0.04
N PHE A 77 -7.01 -9.53 0.84
CA PHE A 77 -6.39 -10.01 2.08
C PHE A 77 -7.30 -9.80 3.31
N GLY A 78 -8.60 -9.61 3.10
CA GLY A 78 -9.52 -8.95 4.03
C GLY A 78 -9.58 -7.43 3.80
N ILE A 79 -8.62 -6.93 3.01
CA ILE A 79 -8.66 -5.63 2.38
C ILE A 79 -8.20 -5.78 0.91
N PRO A 80 -8.98 -5.29 -0.06
CA PRO A 80 -8.59 -5.22 -1.46
C PRO A 80 -7.35 -4.35 -1.68
N ALA A 81 -6.37 -4.91 -2.39
CA ALA A 81 -5.19 -4.21 -2.88
C ALA A 81 -4.80 -4.77 -4.26
N PHE A 82 -4.05 -3.99 -5.04
CA PHE A 82 -3.66 -4.38 -6.39
C PHE A 82 -2.17 -4.24 -6.65
N GLN A 83 -1.75 -4.77 -7.80
CA GLN A 83 -0.43 -4.58 -8.37
C GLN A 83 -0.58 -4.11 -9.81
N ASN A 84 0.10 -3.02 -10.17
CA ASN A 84 0.16 -2.54 -11.54
C ASN A 84 1.31 -3.19 -12.34
N VAL A 85 1.36 -4.53 -12.28
CA VAL A 85 2.28 -5.36 -13.05
C VAL A 85 1.54 -6.63 -13.51
N PRO A 86 2.04 -7.36 -14.52
CA PRO A 86 1.42 -8.61 -14.94
C PRO A 86 1.29 -9.63 -13.79
N PRO A 87 0.20 -10.41 -13.76
CA PRO A 87 -0.03 -11.43 -12.72
C PRO A 87 1.04 -12.54 -12.76
N PRO A 88 1.26 -13.24 -11.63
CA PRO A 88 2.00 -14.49 -11.65
C PRO A 88 1.38 -15.51 -12.62
N LYS A 89 2.21 -16.26 -13.36
CA LYS A 89 1.76 -17.19 -14.43
C LYS A 89 0.68 -18.17 -14.01
N ASP A 90 0.70 -18.62 -12.76
CA ASP A 90 -0.23 -19.62 -12.21
C ASP A 90 -1.39 -19.00 -11.40
N ALA A 91 -1.42 -17.68 -11.25
CA ALA A 91 -2.51 -16.98 -10.57
C ALA A 91 -3.75 -16.92 -11.46
N ARG A 92 -4.93 -17.22 -10.90
CA ARG A 92 -6.24 -17.06 -11.55
C ARG A 92 -7.22 -16.47 -10.53
N PRO A 93 -8.30 -15.80 -10.95
CA PRO A 93 -9.35 -15.42 -10.01
C PRO A 93 -9.81 -16.62 -9.17
N GLY A 94 -9.87 -16.45 -7.85
CA GLY A 94 -10.14 -17.51 -6.89
C GLY A 94 -8.92 -18.26 -6.36
N THR A 95 -7.74 -18.13 -6.98
CA THR A 95 -6.49 -18.69 -6.44
C THR A 95 -6.16 -18.03 -5.11
N TRP A 96 -5.80 -18.84 -4.12
CA TRP A 96 -5.30 -18.35 -2.84
C TRP A 96 -3.78 -18.30 -2.88
N LEU A 97 -3.21 -17.15 -2.53
CA LEU A 97 -1.77 -16.95 -2.47
C LEU A 97 -1.36 -16.49 -1.07
N GLU A 98 -0.15 -16.83 -0.67
CA GLU A 98 0.43 -16.44 0.61
C GLU A 98 1.91 -16.09 0.49
N GLY A 99 2.36 -15.20 1.36
CA GLY A 99 3.74 -14.73 1.40
C GLY A 99 3.87 -13.39 2.11
N ARG A 100 5.06 -12.80 2.00
CA ARG A 100 5.35 -11.48 2.55
C ARG A 100 4.99 -10.41 1.52
N VAL A 101 4.17 -9.44 1.93
CA VAL A 101 3.74 -8.31 1.11
C VAL A 101 4.02 -6.98 1.83
N TYR A 102 4.51 -6.00 1.10
CA TYR A 102 4.44 -4.59 1.44
C TYR A 102 3.08 -4.04 1.03
N ILE A 103 2.49 -3.13 1.82
CA ILE A 103 1.26 -2.42 1.45
C ILE A 103 1.51 -0.92 1.32
N GLY A 104 1.27 -0.36 0.14
CA GLY A 104 1.51 1.05 -0.15
C GLY A 104 0.22 1.81 -0.43
N ILE A 105 0.29 3.13 -0.34
CA ILE A 105 -0.66 4.01 -1.04
C ILE A 105 -0.40 3.90 -2.53
N ASP A 106 -1.44 3.63 -3.32
CA ASP A 106 -1.37 3.75 -4.78
C ASP A 106 -1.04 5.20 -5.16
N PRO A 107 0.04 5.46 -5.94
CA PRO A 107 0.41 6.79 -6.37
C PRO A 107 -0.68 7.51 -7.17
N PHE A 108 -1.28 6.81 -8.15
CA PHE A 108 -2.35 7.33 -9.02
C PHE A 108 -2.93 6.30 -9.99
N PHE A 109 -2.32 5.12 -10.11
CA PHE A 109 -2.65 4.15 -11.16
C PHE A 109 -4.10 3.70 -11.10
N TYR A 110 -4.63 3.53 -9.88
CA TYR A 110 -5.99 3.05 -9.76
C TYR A 110 -6.99 4.10 -10.23
N PHE A 111 -7.01 5.27 -9.60
CA PHE A 111 -8.07 6.23 -9.88
C PHE A 111 -7.91 6.91 -11.25
N GLU A 112 -6.69 7.11 -11.77
CA GLU A 112 -6.51 7.72 -13.09
C GLU A 112 -6.69 6.75 -14.25
N GLN A 113 -6.41 5.46 -14.06
CA GLN A 113 -6.34 4.50 -15.17
C GLN A 113 -7.20 3.27 -14.91
N ILE A 114 -6.91 2.49 -13.86
CA ILE A 114 -7.53 1.18 -13.67
C ILE A 114 -9.03 1.29 -13.41
N SER A 115 -9.48 2.30 -12.67
CA SER A 115 -10.89 2.50 -12.32
C SER A 115 -11.81 2.71 -13.54
N HIS A 116 -11.23 3.06 -14.69
CA HIS A 116 -11.94 3.27 -15.95
C HIS A 116 -12.21 1.96 -16.72
N PHE A 117 -11.59 0.84 -16.35
CA PHE A 117 -11.97 -0.46 -16.92
C PHE A 117 -13.32 -0.91 -16.37
N ASP A 118 -14.20 -1.42 -17.25
CA ASP A 118 -15.56 -1.82 -16.88
C ASP A 118 -15.58 -2.88 -15.75
N ASP A 119 -14.61 -3.78 -15.78
CA ASP A 119 -14.43 -4.91 -14.88
C ASP A 119 -13.52 -4.63 -13.66
N ALA A 120 -13.07 -3.37 -13.50
CA ALA A 120 -12.27 -2.98 -12.35
C ALA A 120 -13.06 -3.16 -11.03
N PRO A 121 -12.54 -3.89 -10.04
CA PRO A 121 -13.16 -3.97 -8.73
C PRO A 121 -12.98 -2.64 -7.99
N ASP A 122 -13.82 -2.38 -7.00
CA ASP A 122 -13.72 -1.20 -6.14
C ASP A 122 -12.50 -1.32 -5.21
N MET A 123 -11.59 -0.33 -5.23
CA MET A 123 -10.33 -0.39 -4.48
C MET A 123 -10.05 0.80 -3.56
N ILE A 124 -10.78 1.91 -3.68
CA ILE A 124 -10.54 3.09 -2.86
C ILE A 124 -11.18 2.88 -1.50
N HIS A 125 -10.37 2.94 -0.45
CA HIS A 125 -10.81 2.79 0.93
C HIS A 125 -10.85 4.15 1.61
N ASP A 126 -11.80 4.32 2.52
CA ASP A 126 -11.92 5.50 3.38
C ASP A 126 -11.21 5.26 4.72
N TRP A 127 -10.34 6.18 5.10
CA TRP A 127 -9.42 6.05 6.23
C TRP A 127 -9.48 7.25 7.17
N ILE A 128 -9.23 6.98 8.45
CA ILE A 128 -8.70 7.97 9.40
C ILE A 128 -7.20 7.71 9.55
N ILE A 129 -6.37 8.73 9.38
CA ILE A 129 -4.95 8.67 9.72
C ILE A 129 -4.82 8.85 11.23
N GLU A 130 -4.53 7.79 11.97
CA GLU A 130 -4.44 7.82 13.44
C GLU A 130 -3.05 8.19 13.94
N GLY A 131 -2.02 8.01 13.11
CA GLY A 131 -0.65 8.38 13.40
C GLY A 131 0.22 8.32 12.15
N ILE A 132 1.35 9.00 12.21
CA ILE A 132 2.33 9.05 11.13
C ILE A 132 3.70 8.84 11.75
N GLU A 133 4.49 7.95 11.17
CA GLU A 133 5.90 7.81 11.50
C GLU A 133 6.75 8.06 10.27
N MET A 134 7.91 8.70 10.46
CA MET A 134 8.92 8.88 9.42
C MET A 134 10.08 7.94 9.68
N GLN A 135 10.59 7.29 8.63
CA GLN A 135 11.78 6.46 8.69
C GLN A 135 13.01 7.31 9.04
N THR A 136 13.82 6.85 9.98
CA THR A 136 15.00 7.60 10.46
C THR A 136 16.34 6.96 10.10
N ALA A 137 16.34 5.77 9.48
CA ALA A 137 17.57 5.13 9.07
C ALA A 137 18.36 6.04 8.12
N PRO A 138 19.69 6.20 8.30
CA PRO A 138 20.49 6.96 7.35
C PRO A 138 20.52 6.25 6.00
N PHE A 139 20.73 7.02 4.94
CA PHE A 139 21.04 6.46 3.63
C PHE A 139 22.49 5.97 3.60
N VAL A 140 22.69 4.79 3.01
CA VAL A 140 23.99 4.18 2.73
C VAL A 140 24.09 3.82 1.26
N ASP A 141 25.30 3.88 0.72
CA ASP A 141 25.58 3.51 -0.67
C ASP A 141 25.51 1.98 -0.82
N ALA A 142 24.58 1.50 -1.65
CA ALA A 142 24.43 0.09 -1.99
C ALA A 142 25.13 -0.30 -3.30
N GLY A 143 26.01 0.57 -3.81
CA GLY A 143 26.64 0.45 -5.12
C GLY A 143 25.77 1.03 -6.24
N GLU A 144 26.38 1.18 -7.42
CA GLU A 144 25.71 1.65 -8.64
C GLU A 144 25.01 3.02 -8.49
N ASN A 145 25.56 3.91 -7.65
CA ASN A 145 24.97 5.19 -7.27
C ASN A 145 23.56 5.07 -6.65
N ARG A 146 23.21 3.92 -6.08
CA ARG A 146 21.92 3.69 -5.43
C ARG A 146 22.07 3.86 -3.92
N MET A 147 21.46 4.91 -3.39
CA MET A 147 21.32 5.11 -1.95
C MET A 147 20.11 4.32 -1.43
N VAL A 148 20.29 3.58 -0.35
CA VAL A 148 19.21 2.85 0.33
C VAL A 148 19.27 3.12 1.83
N ARG A 149 18.16 2.95 2.55
CA ARG A 149 18.16 3.04 4.02
C ARG A 149 19.00 1.90 4.60
N ASP A 150 19.85 2.21 5.57
CA ASP A 150 20.61 1.20 6.29
C ASP A 150 19.68 0.31 7.12
N PRO A 151 19.50 -0.97 6.77
CA PRO A 151 18.60 -1.85 7.50
C PRO A 151 19.07 -2.13 8.94
N ALA A 152 20.37 -2.00 9.23
CA ALA A 152 20.92 -2.22 10.57
C ALA A 152 20.59 -1.07 11.54
N LEU A 153 20.23 0.11 11.00
CA LEU A 153 19.89 1.31 11.75
C LEU A 153 18.42 1.73 11.53
N SER A 154 17.56 0.77 11.16
CA SER A 154 16.12 0.99 10.98
C SER A 154 15.47 1.62 12.20
N GLY A 155 14.75 2.71 12.02
CA GLY A 155 14.05 3.43 13.07
C GLY A 155 12.86 4.22 12.55
N TRP A 156 11.89 4.47 13.42
CA TRP A 156 10.69 5.22 13.09
C TRP A 156 10.48 6.29 14.15
N ARG A 157 10.12 7.50 13.71
CA ARG A 157 9.82 8.64 14.60
C ARG A 157 8.43 9.16 14.30
N GLU A 158 7.57 9.24 15.32
CA GLU A 158 6.25 9.83 15.19
C GLU A 158 6.36 11.31 14.80
N ILE A 159 5.57 11.72 13.82
CA ILE A 159 5.43 13.10 13.34
C ILE A 159 3.93 13.47 13.26
N PRO A 160 3.57 14.75 13.41
CA PRO A 160 2.16 15.16 13.37
C PRO A 160 1.58 15.20 11.95
N GLU A 161 2.42 15.53 10.96
CA GLU A 161 2.09 15.69 9.55
C GLU A 161 3.32 15.39 8.70
N THR A 162 3.12 14.98 7.46
CA THR A 162 4.19 14.84 6.47
C THR A 162 4.62 16.22 5.94
N ASP A 163 5.90 16.38 5.62
CA ASP A 163 6.43 17.51 4.85
C ASP A 163 7.28 16.96 3.71
N ALA A 164 6.61 16.38 2.70
CA ALA A 164 7.24 15.54 1.69
C ALA A 164 8.31 16.25 0.86
N TRP A 165 8.27 17.58 0.77
CA TRP A 165 9.25 18.37 0.03
C TRP A 165 10.53 18.65 0.83
N ASN A 166 10.46 18.64 2.16
CA ASN A 166 11.59 19.04 3.03
C ASN A 166 12.12 17.87 3.88
N ASP A 167 11.28 16.92 4.26
CA ASP A 167 11.70 15.75 5.03
C ASP A 167 12.68 14.90 4.21
N ASP A 168 13.85 14.62 4.81
CA ASP A 168 14.96 13.90 4.17
C ASP A 168 15.26 14.38 2.73
N ASP A 169 15.25 15.70 2.54
CA ASP A 169 15.51 16.37 1.27
C ASP A 169 14.63 15.85 0.11
N GLY A 170 13.36 15.54 0.41
CA GLY A 170 12.39 15.01 -0.56
C GLY A 170 12.42 13.49 -0.72
N SER A 171 13.21 12.79 0.09
CA SER A 171 13.39 11.32 0.03
C SER A 171 12.84 10.61 1.27
N ALA A 172 11.91 11.25 1.99
CA ALA A 172 11.30 10.66 3.17
C ALA A 172 10.44 9.45 2.82
N GLU A 173 10.44 8.49 3.75
CA GLU A 173 9.55 7.34 3.74
C GLU A 173 8.71 7.41 5.02
N TYR A 174 7.39 7.34 4.84
CA TYR A 174 6.42 7.44 5.90
C TYR A 174 5.68 6.12 6.11
N LEU A 175 5.15 5.98 7.32
CA LEU A 175 4.22 4.93 7.70
C LEU A 175 2.97 5.59 8.28
N LEU A 176 1.86 5.45 7.58
CA LEU A 176 0.56 5.93 8.03
C LEU A 176 -0.15 4.82 8.80
N HIS A 177 -0.50 5.07 10.05
CA HIS A 177 -1.35 4.17 10.83
C HIS A 177 -2.80 4.54 10.55
N CYS A 178 -3.46 3.72 9.73
CA CYS A 178 -4.76 3.99 9.17
C CYS A 178 -5.84 3.12 9.81
N ARG A 179 -6.97 3.73 10.18
CA ARG A 179 -8.18 3.01 10.54
C ARG A 179 -9.26 3.16 9.47
N ARG A 180 -9.75 2.05 8.95
CA ARG A 180 -10.79 2.03 7.91
C ARG A 180 -12.13 2.50 8.47
N ILE A 181 -12.84 3.33 7.71
CA ILE A 181 -14.13 3.93 8.10
C ILE A 181 -15.31 3.16 7.51
N SER A 182 -15.17 2.66 6.29
CA SER A 182 -16.21 1.91 5.57
C SER A 182 -15.70 0.50 5.26
N GLU A 183 -16.58 -0.50 5.27
CA GLU A 183 -16.20 -1.83 4.82
C GLU A 183 -16.24 -1.99 3.30
N THR A 184 -17.00 -1.15 2.64
CA THR A 184 -17.19 -1.18 1.19
C THR A 184 -16.24 -0.16 0.55
N PRO A 185 -15.24 -0.62 -0.23
CA PRO A 185 -14.45 0.28 -1.05
C PRO A 185 -15.28 0.92 -2.15
N ARG A 186 -14.72 1.91 -2.82
CA ARG A 186 -15.36 2.65 -3.91
C ARG A 186 -14.50 2.59 -5.17
N ARG A 187 -15.13 2.74 -6.33
CA ARG A 187 -14.42 2.79 -7.62
C ARG A 187 -13.76 4.15 -7.89
N ALA A 188 -14.39 5.22 -7.43
CA ALA A 188 -13.94 6.59 -7.66
C ALA A 188 -13.80 7.36 -6.35
N LEU A 189 -12.86 8.31 -6.34
CA LEU A 189 -12.75 9.31 -5.28
C LEU A 189 -14.06 10.09 -5.20
N ALA A 190 -14.43 10.51 -3.98
CA ALA A 190 -15.56 11.42 -3.85
C ALA A 190 -15.17 12.73 -4.56
N THR A 191 -16.04 13.23 -5.43
CA THR A 191 -15.95 14.61 -5.87
C THR A 191 -16.42 15.47 -4.71
N ASP A 192 -15.52 16.30 -4.16
CA ASP A 192 -15.92 17.31 -3.19
C ASP A 192 -17.03 18.15 -3.83
N SER A 193 -18.21 18.12 -3.20
CA SER A 193 -19.42 18.86 -3.62
C SER A 193 -19.46 20.24 -2.99
#